data_AF-A0A0K1P9G1-F1
#
_entry.id   AF-A0A0K1P9G1-F1
#
_cell.length_a   1.000
_cell.length_b   1.000
_cell.length_c   1.000
_cell.angle_alpha   90.00
_cell.angle_beta   90.00
_cell.angle_gamma   90.00
#
_symmetry.space_group_name_H-M   'P 1'
#
loop_
_entity.id
_entity.type
_entity.pdbx_description
1 polymer ?
#
loop_
_entity_poly.entity_id
_entity_poly.type
_entity_poly.pdbx_seq_one_letter_code
_entity_poly.pdbx_strand_id
1 'polypeptide(L)'
;MVMVTLDARCAGVDVPDRFQDDPRLRLNLSYRFGLALDLNEWGVRATLTFGGMPHGCKLPWGAIYQMLSHVTSEQFLFPDDVPGDLERAMKPAPSEAPSGERKGGKARPRFSVVSGNGEEGPAEAAPVSTGEPPPDDGGGGAVRRGHLRRIK
;
A
#
# COMPACT_ATOMS: atom_id res chain seq x y z
N MET A 1 5.84 14.44 13.33
CA MET A 1 4.85 13.49 13.89
C MET A 1 4.17 12.82 12.73
N VAL A 2 4.09 11.50 12.78
CA VAL A 2 3.45 10.68 11.74
C VAL A 2 2.34 9.88 12.39
N MET A 3 1.14 9.92 11.82
CA MET A 3 0.06 9.03 12.18
C MET A 3 0.14 7.81 11.26
N VAL A 4 0.22 6.62 11.84
CA VAL A 4 0.18 5.35 11.11
C VAL A 4 -1.19 4.72 11.28
N THR A 5 -1.72 4.14 10.20
CA THR A 5 -2.90 3.27 10.26
C THR A 5 -2.45 1.84 9.99
N LEU A 6 -2.88 0.92 10.84
CA LEU A 6 -2.48 -0.49 10.79
C LEU A 6 -3.65 -1.42 11.11
N ASP A 7 -3.53 -2.68 10.71
CA ASP A 7 -4.41 -3.77 11.15
C ASP A 7 -3.84 -4.41 12.42
N ALA A 8 -4.54 -4.28 13.55
CA ALA A 8 -4.10 -4.81 14.83
C ALA A 8 -4.20 -6.34 14.95
N ARG A 9 -4.93 -6.98 14.03
CA ARG A 9 -5.14 -8.43 14.01
C ARG A 9 -3.99 -9.19 13.36
N CYS A 10 -3.05 -8.48 12.72
CA CYS A 10 -1.90 -9.07 12.06
C CYS A 10 -0.97 -9.75 13.07
N ALA A 11 -0.42 -10.91 12.67
CA ALA A 11 0.52 -11.65 13.50
C ALA A 11 1.75 -10.80 13.86
N GLY A 12 2.11 -10.81 15.14
CA GLY A 12 3.27 -10.05 15.65
C GLY A 12 2.98 -8.60 16.00
N VAL A 13 1.76 -8.10 15.78
CA VAL A 13 1.31 -6.82 16.35
C VAL A 13 1.09 -7.00 17.85
N ASP A 14 1.64 -6.08 18.63
CA ASP A 14 1.47 -6.02 20.08
C ASP A 14 0.94 -4.63 20.45
N VAL A 15 -0.30 -4.58 20.91
CA VAL A 15 -1.06 -3.38 21.32
C VAL A 15 -1.95 -3.73 22.52
N PRO A 16 -2.45 -2.76 23.29
CA PRO A 16 -3.36 -3.05 24.39
C PRO A 16 -4.60 -3.83 23.94
N ASP A 17 -5.10 -4.70 24.82
CA ASP A 17 -6.20 -5.64 24.55
C ASP A 17 -7.43 -5.05 23.85
N ARG A 18 -7.81 -3.83 24.25
CA ARG A 18 -8.95 -3.11 23.65
C ARG A 18 -8.81 -2.84 22.15
N PHE A 19 -7.60 -2.84 21.60
CA PHE A 19 -7.33 -2.50 20.21
C PHE A 19 -6.96 -3.69 19.35
N GLN A 20 -6.82 -4.91 19.91
CA GLN A 20 -6.32 -6.08 19.17
C GLN A 20 -7.21 -6.49 17.99
N ASP A 21 -8.53 -6.24 18.06
CA ASP A 21 -9.47 -6.59 16.98
C ASP A 21 -9.69 -5.44 15.96
N ASP A 22 -9.01 -4.30 16.12
CA ASP A 22 -9.26 -3.12 15.28
C ASP A 22 -8.47 -3.17 13.97
N PRO A 23 -9.13 -3.28 12.79
CA PRO A 23 -8.45 -3.34 11.50
C PRO A 23 -7.97 -1.96 10.98
N ARG A 24 -8.29 -0.88 11.69
CA ARG A 24 -7.98 0.51 11.32
C ARG A 24 -7.43 1.27 12.53
N LEU A 25 -6.57 0.61 13.30
CA LEU A 25 -5.95 1.22 14.46
C LEU A 25 -5.05 2.37 14.00
N ARG A 26 -5.23 3.56 14.60
CA ARG A 26 -4.43 4.75 14.29
C ARG A 26 -3.55 5.10 15.47
N LEU A 27 -2.25 5.14 15.24
CA LEU A 27 -1.26 5.48 16.26
C LEU A 27 -0.42 6.68 15.81
N ASN A 28 -0.13 7.57 16.74
CA ASN A 28 0.80 8.66 16.50
C ASN A 28 2.21 8.23 16.92
N LEU A 29 3.16 8.40 16.01
CA LEU A 29 4.58 8.15 16.24
C LEU A 29 5.34 9.47 16.17
N SER A 30 6.15 9.72 17.20
CA SER A 30 6.93 10.94 17.31
C SER A 30 8.10 10.77 18.27
N TYR A 31 9.31 11.09 17.81
CA TYR A 31 10.49 11.23 18.68
C TYR A 31 10.32 12.33 19.74
N ARG A 32 9.35 13.24 19.57
CA ARG A 32 9.06 14.31 20.54
C ARG A 32 8.31 13.85 21.78
N PHE A 33 7.80 12.62 21.81
CA PHE A 33 7.08 12.10 22.98
C PHE A 33 8.03 11.73 24.14
N GLY A 34 9.34 11.68 23.91
CA GLY A 34 10.31 11.33 24.96
C GLY A 34 10.25 9.87 25.40
N LEU A 35 9.51 9.04 24.66
CA LEU A 35 9.38 7.60 24.88
C LEU A 35 10.28 6.84 23.89
N ALA A 36 10.64 5.61 24.24
CA ALA A 36 11.46 4.75 23.37
C ALA A 36 10.75 4.52 22.03
N LEU A 37 11.43 4.82 20.93
CA LEU A 37 10.98 4.60 19.55
C LEU A 37 12.17 4.10 18.73
N ASP A 38 12.07 2.87 18.26
CA ASP A 38 13.06 2.19 17.42
C ASP A 38 12.41 1.74 16.11
N LEU A 39 13.12 1.96 15.00
CA LEU A 39 12.70 1.59 13.65
C LEU A 39 13.78 0.69 13.05
N ASN A 40 13.41 -0.52 12.66
CA ASN A 40 14.33 -1.49 12.08
C ASN A 40 13.66 -2.24 10.92
N GLU A 41 14.33 -3.22 10.33
CA GLU A 41 13.82 -3.99 9.19
C GLU A 41 12.56 -4.80 9.50
N TRP A 42 12.34 -5.19 10.77
CA TRP A 42 11.12 -5.89 11.17
C TRP A 42 9.92 -4.95 11.23
N GLY A 43 10.12 -3.74 11.76
CA GLY A 43 9.02 -2.82 12.00
C GLY A 43 9.36 -1.68 12.94
N VAL A 44 8.33 -1.22 13.63
CA VAL A 44 8.36 -0.19 14.66
C VAL A 44 8.26 -0.84 16.03
N ARG A 45 9.14 -0.45 16.95
CA ARG A 45 8.98 -0.72 18.39
C ARG A 45 8.87 0.61 19.11
N ALA A 46 7.75 0.85 19.76
CA ALA A 46 7.45 2.14 20.36
C ALA A 46 6.77 1.99 21.71
N THR A 47 7.21 2.72 22.72
CA THR A 47 6.41 2.91 23.93
C THR A 47 5.42 4.04 23.69
N LEU A 48 4.12 3.75 23.78
CA LEU A 48 3.04 4.72 23.58
C LEU A 48 2.13 4.75 24.81
N THR A 49 1.47 5.88 25.04
CA THR A 49 0.57 6.05 26.20
C THR A 49 -0.89 5.91 25.78
N PHE A 50 -1.61 5.01 26.45
CA PHE A 50 -3.03 4.76 26.25
C PHE A 50 -3.79 5.07 27.55
N GLY A 51 -4.64 6.09 27.54
CA GLY A 51 -5.39 6.50 28.74
C GLY A 51 -4.49 6.85 29.94
N GLY A 52 -3.28 7.36 29.68
CA GLY A 52 -2.29 7.69 30.71
C GLY A 52 -1.33 6.55 31.08
N MET A 53 -1.55 5.32 30.60
CA MET A 53 -0.66 4.18 30.88
C MET A 53 0.28 3.89 29.70
N PRO A 54 1.61 3.79 29.92
CA PRO A 54 2.55 3.43 28.87
C PRO A 54 2.42 1.94 28.51
N HIS A 55 2.54 1.64 27.22
CA HIS A 55 2.52 0.28 26.67
C HIS A 55 3.59 0.14 25.60
N GLY A 56 4.34 -0.96 25.62
CA GLY A 56 5.40 -1.25 24.65
C GLY A 56 4.84 -1.89 23.39
N CYS A 57 4.48 -1.09 22.39
CA CYS A 57 3.93 -1.59 21.13
C CYS A 57 4.99 -2.15 20.20
N LYS A 58 4.62 -3.20 19.47
CA LYS A 58 5.41 -3.80 18.39
C LYS A 58 4.56 -3.83 17.13
N LEU A 59 5.00 -3.16 16.07
CA LEU A 59 4.24 -2.99 14.84
C LEU A 59 5.11 -3.46 13.66
N PRO A 60 4.91 -4.68 13.12
CA PRO A 60 5.63 -5.11 11.93
C PRO A 60 5.24 -4.23 10.72
N TRP A 61 6.16 -4.02 9.77
CA TRP A 61 5.86 -3.17 8.61
C TRP A 61 4.64 -3.65 7.82
N GLY A 62 4.48 -4.97 7.67
CA GLY A 62 3.35 -5.56 6.96
C GLY A 62 1.99 -5.42 7.65
N ALA A 63 1.93 -4.86 8.86
CA ALA A 63 0.65 -4.48 9.48
C ALA A 63 0.28 -3.03 9.18
N ILE A 64 1.25 -2.17 8.81
CA ILE A 64 1.06 -0.73 8.61
C ILE A 64 0.78 -0.46 7.13
N TYR A 65 -0.47 -0.18 6.81
CA TYR A 65 -0.87 0.06 5.43
C TYR A 65 -1.01 1.54 5.06
N GLN A 66 -0.99 2.46 6.03
CA GLN A 66 -1.05 3.90 5.75
C GLN A 66 -0.18 4.71 6.70
N MET A 67 0.41 5.78 6.19
CA MET A 67 1.14 6.78 6.98
C MET A 67 0.74 8.19 6.56
N LEU A 68 0.53 9.08 7.53
CA LEU A 68 0.23 10.50 7.34
C LEU A 68 1.19 11.37 8.15
N SER A 69 1.91 12.25 7.47
CA SER A 69 2.74 13.28 8.11
C SER A 69 1.88 14.47 8.50
N HIS A 70 1.82 14.80 9.80
CA HIS A 70 1.14 16.01 10.27
C HIS A 70 1.90 17.30 9.97
N VAL A 71 3.17 17.21 9.55
CA VAL A 71 4.04 18.37 9.28
C VAL A 71 4.00 18.74 7.80
N THR A 72 4.13 17.74 6.93
CA THR A 72 4.18 17.94 5.48
C THR A 72 2.83 17.69 4.80
N SER A 73 1.84 17.18 5.54
CA SER A 73 0.54 16.71 5.01
C SER A 73 0.68 15.61 3.95
N GLU A 74 1.84 14.97 3.86
CA GLU A 74 2.07 13.86 2.93
C GLU A 74 1.45 12.57 3.46
N GLN A 75 0.85 11.82 2.53
CA GLN A 75 0.25 10.52 2.81
C GLN A 75 0.86 9.44 1.93
N PHE A 76 1.15 8.30 2.56
CA PHE A 76 1.61 7.08 1.92
C PHE A 76 0.61 5.97 2.22
N LEU A 77 0.31 5.14 1.21
CA LEU A 77 -0.57 3.99 1.30
C LEU A 77 0.14 2.78 0.69
N PHE A 78 0.14 1.66 1.40
CA PHE A 78 0.69 0.38 0.99
C PHE A 78 -0.49 -0.55 0.68
N PRO A 79 -0.92 -0.65 -0.59
CA PRO A 79 -2.15 -1.36 -0.94
C PRO A 79 -2.08 -2.86 -0.66
N ASP A 80 -0.89 -3.47 -0.75
CA ASP A 80 -0.66 -4.90 -0.50
C ASP A 80 -0.93 -5.28 0.97
N ASP A 81 -0.74 -4.33 1.89
CA ASP A 81 -0.93 -4.52 3.33
C ASP A 81 -2.32 -4.08 3.81
N VAL A 82 -3.19 -3.58 2.92
CA VAL A 82 -4.56 -3.22 3.29
C VAL A 82 -5.36 -4.51 3.47
N PRO A 83 -6.04 -4.72 4.62
CA PRO A 83 -6.84 -5.92 4.81
C PRO A 83 -7.97 -5.97 3.79
N GLY A 84 -8.15 -7.14 3.15
CA GLY A 84 -9.04 -7.30 1.98
C GLY A 84 -10.51 -6.91 2.22
N ASP A 85 -10.97 -6.92 3.47
CA ASP A 85 -12.29 -6.41 3.86
C ASP A 85 -12.39 -4.87 3.66
N LEU A 86 -11.35 -4.12 4.08
CA LEU A 86 -11.25 -2.68 3.86
C LEU A 86 -11.04 -2.34 2.38
N GLU A 87 -10.24 -3.13 1.65
CA GLU A 87 -10.04 -2.92 0.22
C GLU A 87 -11.36 -2.97 -0.56
N ARG A 88 -12.24 -3.91 -0.21
CA ARG A 88 -13.56 -4.06 -0.83
C ARG A 88 -14.46 -2.87 -0.55
N ALA A 89 -14.41 -2.31 0.66
CA ALA A 89 -15.16 -1.11 1.03
C ALA A 89 -14.63 0.16 0.32
N MET A 90 -13.34 0.21 -0.02
CA MET A 90 -12.73 1.34 -0.73
C MET A 90 -12.95 1.31 -2.24
N LYS A 91 -13.17 0.13 -2.83
CA LYS A 91 -13.43 0.01 -4.27
C LYS A 91 -14.86 0.48 -4.55
N PRO A 92 -15.08 1.51 -5.40
CA PRO A 92 -16.43 1.88 -5.78
C PRO A 92 -17.10 0.67 -6.43
N ALA A 93 -18.29 0.31 -5.95
CA ALA A 93 -19.11 -0.70 -6.61
C ALA A 93 -19.24 -0.31 -8.10
N PRO A 94 -19.15 -1.26 -9.04
CA PRO A 94 -19.46 -0.95 -10.43
C PRO A 94 -20.88 -0.38 -10.45
N SER A 95 -20.98 0.91 -10.81
CA SER A 95 -22.27 1.56 -11.02
C SER A 95 -22.95 0.80 -12.14
N GLU A 96 -23.90 -0.06 -11.77
CA GLU A 96 -24.86 -0.61 -12.71
C GLU A 96 -25.56 0.59 -13.34
N ALA A 97 -25.28 0.82 -14.63
CA ALA A 97 -25.83 1.96 -15.34
C ALA A 97 -27.35 1.77 -15.38
N PRO A 98 -28.18 2.71 -14.87
CA PRO A 98 -29.59 2.65 -15.19
C PRO A 98 -29.72 2.88 -16.70
N SER A 99 -30.07 1.82 -17.42
CA SER A 99 -30.65 1.91 -18.76
C SER A 99 -31.95 2.68 -18.64
N GLY A 100 -31.84 4.01 -18.76
CA GLY A 100 -32.93 4.96 -18.63
C GLY A 100 -32.67 6.12 -19.56
N GLU A 101 -33.21 6.02 -20.77
CA GLU A 101 -33.28 7.09 -21.73
C GLU A 101 -34.08 8.27 -21.15
N ARG A 102 -33.40 9.37 -20.78
CA ARG A 102 -34.03 10.71 -20.66
C ARG A 102 -33.07 11.83 -21.09
N LYS A 103 -33.58 12.62 -22.03
CA LYS A 103 -32.98 13.80 -22.66
C LYS A 103 -32.50 14.86 -21.66
N GLY A 104 -31.32 15.43 -21.97
CA GLY A 104 -31.00 16.85 -21.79
C GLY A 104 -30.50 17.31 -20.42
N GLY A 105 -29.20 17.66 -20.32
CA GLY A 105 -28.69 18.48 -19.21
C GLY A 105 -27.17 18.43 -19.03
N LYS A 106 -26.48 19.50 -19.47
CA LYS A 106 -25.09 19.95 -19.20
C LYS A 106 -24.07 18.92 -18.69
N ALA A 107 -23.11 18.59 -19.57
CA ALA A 107 -22.01 17.66 -19.36
C ALA A 107 -21.06 18.09 -18.22
N ARG A 108 -20.89 17.20 -17.25
CA ARG A 108 -19.74 17.16 -16.33
C ARG A 108 -18.66 16.29 -16.98
N PRO A 109 -17.37 16.66 -16.95
CA PRO A 109 -16.34 15.96 -17.72
C PRO A 109 -16.18 14.52 -17.20
N ARG A 110 -16.29 13.56 -18.12
CA ARG A 110 -16.03 12.13 -17.86
C ARG A 110 -14.61 11.85 -18.33
N PHE A 111 -13.77 11.34 -17.43
CA PHE A 111 -12.44 10.87 -17.77
C PHE A 111 -12.56 9.66 -18.71
N SER A 112 -11.81 9.70 -19.82
CA SER A 112 -11.75 8.61 -20.80
C SER A 112 -10.52 7.75 -20.52
N VAL A 113 -10.70 6.43 -20.51
CA VAL A 113 -9.61 5.46 -20.47
C VAL A 113 -9.01 5.38 -21.88
N VAL A 114 -7.75 5.76 -22.04
CA VAL A 114 -6.98 5.48 -23.25
C VAL A 114 -6.28 4.13 -23.05
N SER A 115 -6.69 3.13 -23.83
CA SER A 115 -5.90 1.92 -24.04
C SER A 115 -4.85 2.24 -25.09
N GLY A 116 -3.59 2.36 -24.68
CA GLY A 116 -2.46 2.39 -25.60
C GLY A 116 -2.04 0.96 -25.95
N ASN A 117 -2.54 0.46 -27.08
CA ASN A 117 -1.98 -0.71 -27.77
C ASN A 117 -1.97 -0.43 -29.28
N GLY A 118 -0.79 -0.54 -29.90
CA GLY A 118 -0.48 -0.22 -31.30
C GLY A 118 0.64 0.83 -31.34
N GLU A 119 1.77 0.63 -31.99
CA GLU A 119 2.20 -0.26 -33.08
C GLU A 119 3.70 -0.55 -32.86
N GLU A 120 4.31 -1.60 -33.43
CA GLU A 120 4.90 -1.57 -34.76
C GLU A 120 5.17 -3.01 -35.26
N GLY A 121 4.86 -3.28 -36.53
CA GLY A 121 5.45 -4.38 -37.30
C GLY A 121 5.96 -3.82 -38.64
N PRO A 122 6.28 -4.65 -39.65
CA PRO A 122 7.07 -5.89 -39.69
C PRO A 122 8.26 -5.77 -40.70
N ALA A 123 9.27 -6.66 -40.66
CA ALA A 123 10.08 -7.01 -41.85
C ALA A 123 10.94 -8.27 -41.63
N GLU A 124 11.03 -9.04 -42.71
CA GLU A 124 11.51 -10.41 -42.90
C GLU A 124 13.00 -10.51 -43.23
N ALA A 125 13.67 -11.59 -42.77
CA ALA A 125 14.59 -12.48 -43.52
C ALA A 125 15.69 -13.12 -42.61
N ALA A 126 15.73 -14.45 -42.58
CA ALA A 126 16.78 -15.30 -42.00
C ALA A 126 17.86 -15.64 -43.08
N PRO A 127 18.87 -16.54 -42.89
CA PRO A 127 19.39 -17.26 -41.71
C PRO A 127 20.95 -17.30 -41.59
N VAL A 128 21.54 -17.80 -40.49
CA VAL A 128 22.61 -18.85 -40.46
C VAL A 128 23.30 -19.05 -39.08
N SER A 129 23.25 -20.30 -38.64
CA SER A 129 24.12 -21.13 -37.78
C SER A 129 25.42 -20.57 -37.13
N THR A 130 25.61 -20.84 -35.82
CA THR A 130 26.59 -21.82 -35.24
C THR A 130 27.02 -21.43 -33.81
N GLY A 131 26.89 -22.35 -32.84
CA GLY A 131 27.69 -22.37 -31.59
C GLY A 131 26.94 -22.73 -30.30
N GLU A 132 27.13 -23.96 -29.82
CA GLU A 132 26.62 -24.56 -28.56
C GLU A 132 27.57 -24.30 -27.34
N PRO A 133 27.29 -24.76 -26.07
CA PRO A 133 27.44 -24.03 -24.77
C PRO A 133 28.60 -24.60 -23.88
N PRO A 134 28.81 -24.39 -22.53
CA PRO A 134 27.91 -24.49 -21.33
C PRO A 134 28.33 -23.54 -20.12
N PRO A 135 28.14 -23.85 -18.80
CA PRO A 135 26.90 -23.82 -18.00
C PRO A 135 26.97 -22.96 -16.69
N ASP A 136 25.78 -22.76 -16.09
CA ASP A 136 25.40 -22.70 -14.65
C ASP A 136 26.26 -21.94 -13.61
N ASP A 137 25.73 -20.83 -13.06
CA ASP A 137 25.65 -20.63 -11.60
C ASP A 137 24.56 -19.59 -11.22
N GLY A 138 23.56 -20.06 -10.47
CA GLY A 138 23.16 -19.43 -9.21
C GLY A 138 22.43 -18.09 -9.19
N GLY A 139 21.15 -18.13 -8.77
CA GLY A 139 20.67 -17.14 -7.78
C GLY A 139 19.67 -16.10 -8.29
N GLY A 140 18.42 -16.53 -8.46
CA GLY A 140 17.28 -15.64 -8.66
C GLY A 140 17.04 -14.70 -7.48
N GLY A 141 16.77 -13.43 -7.78
CA GLY A 141 16.34 -12.42 -6.83
C GLY A 141 15.69 -11.26 -7.55
N ALA A 142 14.48 -11.48 -8.08
CA ALA A 142 13.69 -10.43 -8.72
C ALA A 142 13.43 -9.30 -7.71
N VAL A 143 14.12 -8.17 -7.91
CA VAL A 143 13.95 -6.94 -7.12
C VAL A 143 12.55 -6.40 -7.38
N ARG A 144 11.66 -6.60 -6.41
CA ARG A 144 10.29 -6.10 -6.44
C ARG A 144 10.35 -4.59 -6.33
N ARG A 145 10.19 -3.88 -7.46
CA ARG A 145 10.11 -2.41 -7.45
C ARG A 145 8.81 -2.01 -6.73
N GLY A 146 8.96 -1.48 -5.52
CA GLY A 146 7.85 -0.95 -4.72
C GLY A 146 7.12 0.15 -5.49
N HIS A 147 5.81 -0.04 -5.69
CA HIS A 147 4.92 0.87 -6.42
C HIS A 147 4.26 1.84 -5.44
N LEU A 148 5.09 2.65 -4.77
CA LEU A 148 4.65 3.69 -3.86
C LEU A 148 3.73 4.69 -4.59
N ARG A 149 2.48 4.85 -4.11
CA ARG A 149 1.57 5.87 -4.63
C ARG A 149 1.45 7.01 -3.63
N ARG A 150 1.86 8.21 -4.07
CA ARG A 150 1.68 9.47 -3.35
C ARG A 150 0.33 10.07 -3.74
N ILE A 151 -0.52 10.32 -2.76
CA ILE A 151 -1.83 10.95 -2.94
C ILE A 151 -1.70 12.42 -2.52
N LYS A 152 -2.24 13.34 -3.33
CA LYS A 152 -2.13 14.80 -3.17
C LYS A 152 -3.48 15.41 -2.84
#